data_AF-A0A3M1H4F5-F1
#
_entry.id   AF-A0A3M1H4F5-F1
#
_cell.length_a   1.000
_cell.length_b   1.000
_cell.length_c   1.000
_cell.angle_alpha   90.00
_cell.angle_beta   90.00
_cell.angle_gamma   90.00
#
_symmetry.space_group_name_H-M   'P 1'
#
loop_
_entity.id
_entity.type
_entity.pdbx_description
1 polymer ?
#
loop_
_entity_poly.entity_id
_entity_poly.type
_entity_poly.pdbx_seq_one_letter_code
_entity_poly.pdbx_strand_id
1 'polypeptide(L)'
;MIKQRGGLPPAWQVVSAWKEILARIFEHVPAQYNVSPEWLVNPDTRRRLKLDIFYPDIGLAVRFEGLKNRQRKQRPSLEEEAQEKIRQQARFELCRLHGVELVVINTHEETVHRVFRDLDLALSRARDNAWDDEAVEKIRQARREAANLARRLRGPEDLKLYVDLWQDRQYHLAEPVSPEEAGLPADMPVFSVGMRVEHSHFGPGIITAIEQNGEDTMLTIQFELGETKTFLHSLVAGKLSPR
;
A
#
# COMPACT_ATOMS: atom_id res chain seq x y z
N MET A 1 14.63 -4.96 39.58
CA MET A 1 14.53 -4.16 38.34
C MET A 1 13.34 -4.65 37.53
N ILE A 2 12.24 -3.92 37.53
CA ILE A 2 11.07 -4.23 36.69
C ILE A 2 11.42 -3.71 35.30
N LYS A 3 11.70 -4.59 34.34
CA LYS A 3 11.76 -4.22 32.92
C LYS A 3 10.39 -3.61 32.59
N GLN A 4 10.34 -2.31 32.34
CA GLN A 4 9.16 -1.71 31.73
C GLN A 4 8.96 -2.42 30.38
N ARG A 5 7.92 -3.25 30.27
CA ARG A 5 7.46 -3.76 28.99
C ARG A 5 7.05 -2.52 28.18
N GLY A 6 7.80 -2.21 27.13
CA GLY A 6 7.44 -1.13 26.23
C GLY A 6 6.07 -1.43 25.64
N GLY A 7 5.12 -0.51 25.78
CA GLY A 7 3.80 -0.64 25.17
C GLY A 7 3.90 -0.73 23.64
N LEU A 8 2.82 -1.20 23.01
CA LEU A 8 2.69 -1.17 21.55
C LEU A 8 2.97 0.23 21.00
N PRO A 9 3.74 0.36 19.90
CA PRO A 9 3.90 1.63 19.24
C PRO A 9 2.54 2.13 18.69
N PRO A 10 2.41 3.43 18.37
CA PRO A 10 1.21 3.96 17.74
C PRO A 10 0.75 3.12 16.54
N ALA A 11 -0.57 3.01 16.32
CA ALA A 11 -1.13 2.14 15.28
C ALA A 11 -0.51 2.35 13.87
N TRP A 12 -0.18 3.59 13.51
CA TRP A 12 0.48 3.89 12.23
C TRP A 12 1.92 3.36 12.13
N GLN A 13 2.65 3.28 13.24
CA GLN A 13 3.97 2.65 13.31
C GLN A 13 3.83 1.13 13.20
N VAL A 14 2.83 0.52 13.86
CA VAL A 14 2.53 -0.91 13.70
C VAL A 14 2.26 -1.24 12.22
N VAL A 15 1.49 -0.40 11.51
CA VAL A 15 1.27 -0.57 10.07
C VAL A 15 2.57 -0.45 9.28
N SER A 16 3.43 0.52 9.60
CA SER A 16 4.71 0.71 8.91
C SER A 16 5.63 -0.50 9.09
N ALA A 17 5.75 -1.01 10.32
CA ALA A 17 6.49 -2.22 10.62
C ALA A 17 5.97 -3.43 9.83
N TRP A 18 4.65 -3.63 9.80
CA TRP A 18 4.07 -4.73 9.04
C TRP A 18 4.22 -4.55 7.53
N LYS A 19 4.19 -3.33 6.99
CA LYS A 19 4.50 -3.10 5.57
C LYS A 19 5.91 -3.54 5.22
N GLU A 20 6.90 -3.23 6.05
CA GLU A 20 8.27 -3.70 5.83
C GLU A 20 8.41 -5.22 5.97
N ILE A 21 7.80 -5.80 7.00
CA ILE A 21 7.80 -7.27 7.21
C ILE A 21 7.19 -7.96 5.99
N LEU A 22 6.03 -7.50 5.53
CA LEU A 22 5.36 -8.05 4.34
C LEU A 22 6.20 -7.85 3.09
N ALA A 23 6.82 -6.68 2.89
CA ALA A 23 7.69 -6.43 1.75
C ALA A 23 8.92 -7.36 1.71
N ARG A 24 9.41 -7.82 2.87
CA ARG A 24 10.46 -8.85 2.95
C ARG A 24 9.95 -10.26 2.69
N ILE A 25 8.77 -10.60 3.23
CA ILE A 25 8.15 -11.91 3.01
C ILE A 25 7.83 -12.09 1.52
N PHE A 26 7.40 -11.03 0.86
CA PHE A 26 6.90 -11.02 -0.51
C PHE A 26 7.82 -10.27 -1.47
N GLU A 27 9.13 -10.26 -1.23
CA GLU A 27 10.11 -9.49 -2.01
C GLU A 27 10.03 -9.72 -3.53
N HIS A 28 9.69 -10.95 -3.94
CA HIS A 28 9.56 -11.35 -5.35
C HIS A 28 8.11 -11.52 -5.82
N VAL A 29 7.14 -11.01 -5.06
CA VAL A 29 5.72 -11.07 -5.42
C VAL A 29 5.20 -9.65 -5.61
N PRO A 30 4.81 -9.26 -6.85
CA PRO A 30 4.31 -7.93 -7.13
C PRO A 30 3.12 -7.56 -6.23
N ALA A 31 3.21 -6.41 -5.58
CA ALA A 31 2.20 -5.90 -4.67
C ALA A 31 1.43 -4.73 -5.28
N GLN A 32 0.11 -4.73 -5.10
CA GLN A 32 -0.75 -3.59 -5.38
C GLN A 32 -1.21 -2.96 -4.06
N TYR A 33 -1.00 -1.66 -3.89
CA TYR A 33 -1.27 -0.95 -2.63
C TYR A 33 -2.56 -0.13 -2.71
N ASN A 34 -3.34 -0.15 -1.63
CA ASN A 34 -4.58 0.63 -1.46
C ASN A 34 -5.60 0.45 -2.61
N VAL A 35 -5.73 -0.76 -3.14
CA VAL A 35 -6.60 -1.06 -4.28
C VAL A 35 -8.04 -1.37 -3.86
N SER A 36 -8.97 -1.15 -4.79
CA SER A 36 -10.38 -1.56 -4.67
C SER A 36 -10.76 -2.31 -5.95
N PRO A 37 -10.46 -3.62 -6.04
CA PRO A 37 -10.75 -4.42 -7.23
C PRO A 37 -12.22 -4.31 -7.66
N GLU A 38 -12.50 -4.42 -8.95
CA GLU A 38 -13.86 -4.24 -9.48
C GLU A 38 -14.87 -5.24 -8.93
N TRP A 39 -14.40 -6.45 -8.62
CA TRP A 39 -15.20 -7.50 -7.99
C TRP A 39 -15.42 -7.29 -6.49
N LEU A 40 -14.65 -6.42 -5.84
CA LEU A 40 -14.71 -6.19 -4.40
C LEU A 40 -15.73 -5.11 -4.05
N VAL A 41 -16.98 -5.36 -4.43
CA VAL A 41 -18.13 -4.48 -4.19
C VAL A 41 -19.12 -5.19 -3.28
N ASN A 42 -19.47 -4.57 -2.16
CA ASN A 42 -20.47 -5.14 -1.26
C ASN A 42 -21.82 -5.19 -2.00
N PRO A 43 -22.45 -6.36 -2.15
CA PRO A 43 -23.65 -6.52 -2.98
C PRO A 43 -24.86 -5.79 -2.38
N ASP A 44 -24.97 -5.73 -1.06
CA ASP A 44 -26.11 -5.13 -0.36
C ASP A 44 -26.11 -3.60 -0.44
N THR A 45 -24.92 -3.00 -0.39
CA THR A 45 -24.74 -1.54 -0.30
C THR A 45 -24.20 -0.92 -1.59
N ARG A 46 -23.76 -1.75 -2.55
CA ARG A 46 -23.04 -1.37 -3.78
C ARG A 46 -21.78 -0.52 -3.55
N ARG A 47 -21.27 -0.48 -2.31
CA ARG A 47 -20.06 0.26 -1.97
C ARG A 47 -18.84 -0.56 -2.31
N ARG A 48 -17.87 0.06 -2.97
CA ARG A 48 -16.54 -0.55 -3.17
C ARG A 48 -15.85 -0.73 -1.82
N LEU A 49 -15.31 -1.91 -1.59
CA LEU A 49 -14.45 -2.17 -0.44
C LEU A 49 -12.99 -2.09 -0.93
N LYS A 50 -12.10 -1.73 -0.01
CA LYS A 50 -10.66 -1.61 -0.28
C LYS A 50 -9.86 -2.74 0.35
N LEU A 51 -8.68 -3.00 -0.21
CA LEU A 51 -7.57 -3.80 0.30
C LEU A 51 -6.38 -2.87 0.55
N ASP A 52 -5.60 -3.09 1.61
CA ASP A 52 -4.43 -2.23 1.85
C ASP A 52 -3.23 -2.71 1.03
N ILE A 53 -3.08 -4.04 0.89
CA ILE A 53 -2.08 -4.68 0.03
C ILE A 53 -2.74 -5.89 -0.66
N PHE A 54 -2.48 -6.08 -1.94
CA PHE A 54 -2.98 -7.21 -2.72
C PHE A 54 -1.86 -7.81 -3.57
N TYR A 55 -1.67 -9.12 -3.47
CA TYR A 55 -0.70 -9.91 -4.20
C TYR A 55 -1.46 -10.84 -5.17
N PRO A 56 -1.75 -10.37 -6.41
CA PRO A 56 -2.59 -11.09 -7.36
C PRO A 56 -1.98 -12.45 -7.75
N ASP A 57 -0.67 -12.50 -7.99
CA ASP A 57 0.07 -13.69 -8.43
C ASP A 57 -0.11 -14.91 -7.51
N ILE A 58 -0.39 -14.67 -6.23
CA ILE A 58 -0.52 -15.73 -5.22
C ILE A 58 -1.90 -15.75 -4.57
N GLY A 59 -2.86 -14.96 -5.04
CA GLY A 59 -4.20 -14.91 -4.47
C GLY A 59 -4.20 -14.54 -2.97
N LEU A 60 -3.43 -13.53 -2.55
CA LEU A 60 -3.36 -13.10 -1.15
C LEU A 60 -3.65 -11.61 -1.00
N ALA A 61 -4.42 -11.24 0.01
CA ALA A 61 -4.69 -9.84 0.35
C ALA A 61 -4.47 -9.56 1.84
N VAL A 62 -4.14 -8.31 2.15
CA VAL A 62 -3.95 -7.83 3.53
C VAL A 62 -4.81 -6.59 3.81
N ARG A 63 -5.41 -6.57 4.99
CA ARG A 63 -6.11 -5.41 5.56
C ARG A 63 -5.54 -5.07 6.93
N PHE A 64 -5.27 -3.80 7.16
CA PHE A 64 -4.98 -3.24 8.46
C PHE A 64 -6.28 -2.74 9.10
N GLU A 65 -6.50 -3.15 10.35
CA GLU A 65 -7.63 -2.73 11.18
C GLU A 65 -7.14 -2.02 12.45
N GLY A 66 -7.96 -1.14 13.02
CA GLY A 66 -7.59 -0.36 14.21
C GLY A 66 -7.01 1.03 13.91
N LEU A 67 -6.83 1.39 12.62
CA LEU A 67 -6.56 2.77 12.23
C LEU A 67 -7.81 3.63 12.45
N LYS A 68 -7.81 4.44 13.51
CA LYS A 68 -8.84 5.47 13.70
C LYS A 68 -8.60 6.61 12.71
N ASN A 69 -9.65 7.02 12.00
CA ASN A 69 -9.62 8.31 11.29
C ASN A 69 -9.28 9.41 12.30
N ARG A 70 -8.29 10.24 12.00
CA ARG A 70 -7.83 11.35 12.87
C ARG A 70 -8.98 12.26 13.36
N GLN A 71 -10.09 12.31 12.62
CA GLN A 71 -11.28 13.11 12.95
C GLN A 71 -12.24 12.43 13.94
N ARG A 72 -12.14 11.11 14.16
CA ARG A 72 -13.10 10.35 14.98
C ARG A 72 -12.66 10.32 16.44
N LYS A 73 -13.20 11.23 17.24
CA LYS A 73 -12.91 11.35 18.69
C LYS A 73 -13.73 10.39 19.56
N GLN A 74 -14.86 9.87 19.06
CA GLN A 74 -15.79 9.03 19.83
C GLN A 74 -15.63 7.54 19.49
N ARG A 75 -15.93 6.69 20.48
CA ARG A 75 -16.02 5.24 20.30
C ARG A 75 -17.21 4.92 19.39
N PRO A 76 -17.10 3.92 18.48
CA PRO A 76 -18.21 3.52 17.65
C PRO A 76 -19.43 3.10 18.48
N SER A 77 -20.63 3.38 17.98
CA SER A 77 -21.86 2.82 18.54
C SER A 77 -21.97 1.33 18.25
N LEU A 78 -22.84 0.62 18.98
CA LEU A 78 -23.11 -0.81 18.73
C LEU A 78 -23.57 -1.07 17.28
N GLU A 79 -24.33 -0.15 16.71
CA GLU A 79 -24.79 -0.23 15.33
C GLU A 79 -23.63 -0.06 14.35
N GLU A 80 -22.74 0.90 14.59
CA GLU A 80 -21.55 1.11 13.76
C GLU A 80 -20.60 -0.09 13.82
N GLU A 81 -20.46 -0.72 15.00
CA GLU A 81 -19.69 -1.96 15.17
C GLU A 81 -20.33 -3.12 14.38
N ALA A 82 -21.66 -3.25 14.43
CA ALA A 82 -22.38 -4.27 13.66
C ALA A 82 -22.22 -4.05 12.14
N GLN A 83 -22.33 -2.81 11.66
CA GLN A 83 -22.11 -2.49 10.26
C GLN A 83 -20.67 -2.75 9.81
N GLU A 84 -19.67 -2.49 10.66
CA GLU A 84 -18.28 -2.83 10.34
C GLU A 84 -18.08 -4.34 10.23
N LYS A 85 -18.66 -5.13 11.13
CA LYS A 85 -18.64 -6.60 11.04
C LYS A 85 -19.27 -7.11 9.74
N ILE A 86 -20.40 -6.55 9.33
CA ILE A 86 -21.04 -6.89 8.05
C ILE A 86 -20.11 -6.56 6.87
N ARG A 87 -19.47 -5.38 6.88
CA ARG A 87 -18.51 -5.01 5.83
C ARG A 87 -17.29 -5.93 5.81
N GLN A 88 -16.77 -6.31 6.96
CA GLN A 88 -15.66 -7.24 7.07
C GLN A 88 -16.04 -8.63 6.56
N GLN A 89 -17.20 -9.14 6.96
CA GLN A 89 -17.72 -10.43 6.51
C GLN A 89 -17.90 -10.46 4.98
N ALA A 90 -18.54 -9.44 4.40
CA ALA A 90 -18.68 -9.31 2.96
C ALA A 90 -17.32 -9.27 2.25
N ARG A 91 -16.31 -8.63 2.85
CA ARG A 91 -14.94 -8.61 2.30
C ARG A 91 -14.32 -10.01 2.28
N PHE A 92 -14.45 -10.76 3.37
CA PHE A 92 -13.95 -12.15 3.44
C PHE A 92 -14.61 -13.04 2.39
N GLU A 93 -15.93 -12.98 2.28
CA GLU A 93 -16.70 -13.78 1.33
C GLU A 93 -16.33 -13.47 -0.12
N LEU A 94 -16.27 -12.18 -0.48
CA LEU A 94 -15.89 -11.76 -1.82
C LEU A 94 -14.44 -12.13 -2.15
N CYS A 95 -13.50 -11.96 -1.21
CA CYS A 95 -12.11 -12.39 -1.45
C CYS A 95 -12.07 -13.91 -1.72
N ARG A 96 -12.73 -14.71 -0.88
CA ARG A 96 -12.76 -16.16 -1.02
C ARG A 96 -13.39 -16.61 -2.35
N LEU A 97 -14.49 -15.99 -2.77
CA LEU A 97 -15.15 -16.29 -4.05
C LEU A 97 -14.23 -16.05 -5.25
N HIS A 98 -13.31 -15.09 -5.14
CA HIS A 98 -12.34 -14.75 -6.17
C HIS A 98 -10.99 -15.47 -5.99
N GLY A 99 -10.91 -16.50 -5.14
CA GLY A 99 -9.68 -17.26 -4.90
C GLY A 99 -8.60 -16.46 -4.15
N VAL A 100 -9.00 -15.40 -3.43
CA VAL A 100 -8.11 -14.54 -2.66
C VAL A 100 -8.25 -14.83 -1.17
N GLU A 101 -7.17 -15.22 -0.52
CA GLU A 101 -7.09 -15.37 0.93
C GLU A 101 -6.84 -14.01 1.59
N LEU A 102 -7.72 -13.61 2.51
CA LEU A 102 -7.64 -12.33 3.19
C LEU A 102 -7.04 -12.48 4.60
N VAL A 103 -5.94 -11.76 4.86
CA VAL A 103 -5.33 -11.64 6.19
C VAL A 103 -5.65 -10.26 6.78
N VAL A 104 -6.17 -10.25 7.99
CA VAL A 104 -6.49 -9.03 8.73
C VAL A 104 -5.47 -8.84 9.86
N ILE A 105 -4.75 -7.72 9.82
CA ILE A 105 -3.76 -7.33 10.82
C ILE A 105 -4.35 -6.22 11.68
N ASN A 106 -4.69 -6.55 12.93
CA ASN A 106 -5.16 -5.57 13.90
C ASN A 106 -3.97 -4.81 14.50
N THR A 107 -3.95 -3.48 14.38
CA THR A 107 -2.86 -2.63 14.87
C THR A 107 -2.78 -2.54 16.39
N HIS A 108 -3.79 -3.03 17.10
CA HIS A 108 -3.83 -3.13 18.55
C HIS A 108 -3.49 -4.55 19.06
N GLU A 109 -3.16 -5.47 18.16
CA GLU A 109 -2.72 -6.82 18.52
C GLU A 109 -1.31 -6.77 19.10
N GLU A 110 -1.17 -7.24 20.34
CA GLU A 110 0.13 -7.34 21.02
C GLU A 110 0.90 -8.61 20.60
N THR A 111 0.19 -9.61 20.06
CA THR A 111 0.77 -10.91 19.72
C THR A 111 1.22 -11.01 18.26
N VAL A 112 2.48 -10.67 18.02
CA VAL A 112 3.10 -10.74 16.67
C VAL A 112 2.98 -12.14 16.05
N HIS A 113 3.13 -13.20 16.85
CA HIS A 113 3.02 -14.60 16.37
C HIS A 113 1.63 -14.98 15.85
N ARG A 114 0.57 -14.31 16.31
CA ARG A 114 -0.78 -14.55 15.79
C ARG A 114 -0.86 -14.16 14.31
N VAL A 115 -0.34 -12.99 13.95
CA VAL A 115 -0.31 -12.53 12.56
C VAL A 115 0.50 -13.48 11.68
N PHE A 116 1.65 -13.98 12.16
CA PHE A 116 2.43 -14.98 11.41
C PHE A 116 1.68 -16.30 11.22
N ARG A 117 0.91 -16.75 12.21
CA ARG A 117 0.06 -17.94 12.10
C ARG A 117 -1.05 -17.74 11.07
N ASP A 118 -1.69 -16.57 11.10
CA ASP A 118 -2.75 -16.23 10.16
C ASP A 118 -2.20 -16.12 8.72
N LEU A 119 -1.00 -15.55 8.56
CA LEU A 119 -0.25 -15.54 7.29
C LEU A 119 0.08 -16.97 6.81
N ASP A 120 0.60 -17.84 7.67
CA ASP A 120 0.94 -19.23 7.27
C ASP A 120 -0.31 -20.03 6.86
N LEU A 121 -1.43 -19.85 7.56
CA LEU A 121 -2.70 -20.46 7.20
C LEU A 121 -3.22 -19.94 5.86
N ALA A 122 -3.20 -18.62 5.65
CA ALA A 122 -3.61 -18.01 4.39
C ALA A 122 -2.71 -18.46 3.23
N LEU A 123 -1.39 -18.50 3.41
CA LEU A 123 -0.45 -19.00 2.40
C LEU A 123 -0.64 -20.49 2.10
N SER A 124 -1.00 -21.29 3.10
CA SER A 124 -1.32 -22.70 2.90
C SER A 124 -2.56 -22.87 2.01
N ARG A 125 -3.62 -22.10 2.28
CA ARG A 125 -4.84 -22.13 1.46
C ARG A 125 -4.64 -21.54 0.07
N ALA A 126 -3.90 -20.45 -0.04
CA ALA A 126 -3.52 -19.83 -1.29
C ALA A 126 -2.77 -20.81 -2.19
N ARG A 127 -1.88 -21.64 -1.63
CA ARG A 127 -1.18 -22.70 -2.36
C ARG A 127 -2.15 -23.73 -2.91
N ASP A 128 -3.12 -24.14 -2.11
CA ASP A 128 -4.10 -25.15 -2.53
C ASP A 128 -5.01 -24.61 -3.66
N ASN A 129 -5.10 -23.28 -3.83
CA ASN A 129 -5.81 -22.59 -4.90
C ASN A 129 -4.88 -22.05 -6.02
N ALA A 130 -3.58 -22.35 -5.97
CA ALA A 130 -2.62 -21.81 -6.94
C ALA A 130 -2.84 -22.40 -8.34
N TRP A 131 -2.68 -21.57 -9.37
CA TRP A 131 -3.04 -21.90 -10.76
C TRP A 131 -1.85 -22.45 -11.56
N ASP A 132 -0.63 -22.19 -11.12
CA ASP A 132 0.61 -22.63 -11.74
C ASP A 132 1.72 -22.92 -10.71
N ASP A 133 2.79 -23.56 -11.17
CA ASP A 133 3.95 -23.93 -10.35
C ASP A 133 4.75 -22.70 -9.88
N GLU A 134 4.70 -21.59 -10.62
CA GLU A 134 5.40 -20.35 -10.26
C GLU A 134 4.79 -19.74 -8.99
N ALA A 135 3.46 -19.66 -8.92
CA ALA A 135 2.73 -19.23 -7.75
C ALA A 135 3.00 -20.14 -6.54
N VAL A 136 3.05 -21.46 -6.75
CA VAL A 136 3.39 -22.42 -5.69
C VAL A 136 4.80 -22.16 -5.13
N GLU A 137 5.79 -21.90 -5.99
CA GLU A 137 7.16 -21.62 -5.55
C GLU A 137 7.27 -20.25 -4.86
N LYS A 138 6.61 -19.20 -5.38
CA LYS A 138 6.49 -17.88 -4.71
C LYS A 138 5.89 -18.02 -3.31
N ILE A 139 4.82 -18.80 -3.16
CA ILE A 139 4.18 -19.07 -1.87
C ILE A 139 5.12 -19.83 -0.94
N ARG A 140 5.85 -20.83 -1.44
CA ARG A 140 6.84 -21.59 -0.65
C ARG A 140 7.95 -20.70 -0.12
N GLN A 141 8.47 -19.80 -0.96
CA GLN A 141 9.49 -18.82 -0.56
C GLN A 141 8.94 -17.87 0.50
N ALA A 142 7.75 -17.30 0.29
CA ALA A 142 7.09 -16.45 1.27
C ALA A 142 6.89 -17.14 2.62
N ARG A 143 6.45 -18.41 2.63
CA ARG A 143 6.31 -19.18 3.88
C ARG A 143 7.65 -19.37 4.60
N ARG A 144 8.72 -19.65 3.86
CA ARG A 144 10.08 -19.78 4.44
C ARG A 144 10.51 -18.48 5.08
N GLU A 145 10.34 -17.35 4.40
CA GLU A 145 10.72 -16.04 4.93
C GLU A 145 9.84 -15.61 6.12
N ALA A 146 8.54 -15.87 6.05
CA ALA A 146 7.63 -15.66 7.18
C ALA A 146 8.08 -16.47 8.41
N ALA A 147 8.44 -17.74 8.24
CA ALA A 147 8.93 -18.60 9.31
C ALA A 147 10.32 -18.17 9.85
N ASN A 148 11.18 -17.62 8.99
CA ASN A 148 12.46 -17.04 9.41
C ASN A 148 12.22 -15.80 10.30
N LEU A 149 11.35 -14.89 9.87
CA LEU A 149 11.02 -13.65 10.60
C LEU A 149 10.27 -13.95 11.90
N ALA A 150 9.31 -14.89 11.88
CA ALA A 150 8.56 -15.30 13.06
C ALA A 150 9.46 -15.83 14.19
N ARG A 151 10.61 -16.43 13.86
CA ARG A 151 11.61 -16.89 14.86
C ARG A 151 12.42 -15.74 15.47
N ARG A 152 12.56 -14.62 14.75
CA ARG A 152 13.34 -13.45 15.16
C ARG A 152 12.51 -12.46 15.97
N LEU A 153 11.24 -12.29 15.62
CA LEU A 153 10.29 -11.38 16.26
C LEU A 153 9.64 -12.07 17.46
N ARG A 154 10.05 -11.71 18.67
CA ARG A 154 9.55 -12.28 19.93
C ARG A 154 8.46 -11.43 20.57
N GLY A 155 8.42 -10.13 20.27
CA GLY A 155 7.47 -9.21 20.86
C GLY A 155 7.25 -7.94 20.05
N PRO A 156 6.28 -7.10 20.48
CA PRO A 156 5.97 -5.82 19.82
C PRO A 156 7.15 -4.84 19.83
N GLU A 157 8.09 -4.96 20.77
CA GLU A 157 9.32 -4.18 20.82
C GLU A 157 10.20 -4.35 19.58
N ASP A 158 10.20 -5.55 19.00
CA ASP A 158 11.01 -5.88 17.82
C ASP A 158 10.44 -5.21 16.55
N LEU A 159 9.17 -4.78 16.57
CA LEU A 159 8.55 -4.07 15.45
C LEU A 159 9.19 -2.71 15.20
N LYS A 160 9.79 -2.07 16.22
CA LYS A 160 10.40 -0.73 16.09
C LYS A 160 11.47 -0.69 15.00
N LEU A 161 12.32 -1.71 14.95
CA LEU A 161 13.34 -1.84 13.90
C LEU A 161 12.72 -1.80 12.49
N TYR A 162 11.58 -2.46 12.31
CA TYR A 162 10.88 -2.51 11.02
C TYR A 162 10.12 -1.22 10.70
N VAL A 163 9.82 -0.38 11.70
CA VAL A 163 9.32 0.98 11.46
C VAL A 163 10.39 1.81 10.79
N ASP A 164 11.61 1.79 11.35
CA ASP A 164 12.74 2.58 10.85
C ASP A 164 13.13 2.11 9.43
N LEU A 165 13.26 0.79 9.25
CA LEU A 165 13.52 0.19 7.93
C LEU A 165 12.45 0.51 6.89
N TRP A 166 11.18 0.62 7.29
CA TRP A 166 10.12 1.06 6.36
C TRP A 166 10.34 2.51 5.92
N GLN A 167 10.72 3.40 6.85
CA GLN A 167 11.00 4.80 6.53
C GLN A 167 12.17 4.88 5.55
N ASP A 168 13.27 4.17 5.82
CA ASP A 168 14.44 4.12 4.94
C ASP A 168 14.07 3.60 3.54
N ARG A 169 13.25 2.55 3.46
CA ARG A 169 12.73 2.05 2.18
C ARG A 169 11.94 3.12 1.43
N GLN A 170 11.08 3.87 2.14
CA GLN A 170 10.33 4.97 1.51
C GLN A 170 11.26 6.09 1.03
N TYR A 171 12.35 6.38 1.76
CA TYR A 171 13.36 7.33 1.31
C TYR A 171 14.07 6.86 0.06
N HIS A 172 14.56 5.62 -0.01
CA HIS A 172 15.24 5.11 -1.21
C HIS A 172 14.31 4.94 -2.42
N LEU A 173 13.01 4.75 -2.21
CA LEU A 173 12.01 4.80 -3.29
C LEU A 173 11.68 6.23 -3.73
N ALA A 174 11.93 7.22 -2.88
CA ALA A 174 11.68 8.64 -3.13
C ALA A 174 12.95 9.41 -3.56
N GLU A 175 14.14 8.85 -3.35
CA GLU A 175 15.38 9.37 -3.90
C GLU A 175 15.28 9.32 -5.43
N PRO A 176 15.31 10.46 -6.12
CA PRO A 176 15.53 10.44 -7.56
C PRO A 176 16.89 9.76 -7.75
N VAL A 177 16.90 8.68 -8.53
CA VAL A 177 18.12 8.02 -8.98
C VAL A 177 19.11 9.12 -9.36
N SER A 178 20.25 9.15 -8.68
CA SER A 178 21.32 10.10 -8.98
C SER A 178 21.57 10.07 -10.49
N PRO A 179 21.70 11.22 -11.18
CA PRO A 179 21.83 11.27 -12.64
C PRO A 179 23.04 10.49 -13.21
N GLU A 180 23.93 9.99 -12.36
CA GLU A 180 25.16 9.28 -12.75
C GLU A 180 24.96 7.80 -13.13
N GLU A 181 23.87 7.13 -12.72
CA GLU A 181 23.68 5.69 -13.03
C GLU A 181 22.54 5.38 -14.01
N ALA A 182 21.70 6.37 -14.33
CA ALA A 182 20.79 6.26 -15.46
C ALA A 182 21.48 6.90 -16.67
N GLY A 183 21.91 6.10 -17.63
CA GLY A 183 22.23 6.59 -18.96
C GLY A 183 21.05 7.42 -19.47
N LEU A 184 21.21 8.74 -19.45
CA LEU A 184 20.19 9.72 -19.82
C LEU A 184 19.65 9.41 -21.22
N PRO A 185 18.34 9.20 -21.41
CA PRO A 185 17.72 9.64 -22.64
C PRO A 185 17.80 11.18 -22.63
N ALA A 186 18.55 11.73 -23.58
CA ALA A 186 18.91 13.14 -23.68
C ALA A 186 17.75 14.08 -24.10
N ASP A 187 16.52 13.84 -23.66
CA ASP A 187 15.38 14.72 -23.99
C ASP A 187 14.37 14.73 -22.84
N MET A 188 14.58 15.62 -21.85
CA MET A 188 13.47 16.09 -21.02
C MET A 188 12.69 17.13 -21.83
N PRO A 189 11.39 16.92 -22.09
CA PRO A 189 10.60 17.85 -22.88
C PRO A 189 10.47 19.18 -22.14
N VAL A 190 10.92 20.26 -22.78
CA VAL A 190 10.79 21.62 -22.26
C VAL A 190 9.32 22.04 -22.37
N PHE A 191 8.65 22.25 -21.25
CA PHE A 191 7.27 22.70 -21.21
C PHE A 191 7.16 24.22 -21.33
N SER A 192 6.15 24.71 -22.05
CA SER A 192 5.86 26.13 -22.24
C SER A 192 4.40 26.46 -21.91
N VAL A 193 4.13 27.68 -21.44
CA VAL A 193 2.75 28.17 -21.25
C VAL A 193 2.00 28.10 -22.58
N GLY A 194 0.79 27.52 -22.56
CA GLY A 194 -0.04 27.25 -23.74
C GLY A 194 0.16 25.87 -24.36
N MET A 195 1.13 25.08 -23.89
CA MET A 195 1.38 23.73 -24.40
C MET A 195 0.29 22.75 -23.97
N ARG A 196 -0.17 21.91 -24.90
CA ARG A 196 -1.06 20.77 -24.60
C ARG A 196 -0.22 19.64 -24.02
N VAL A 197 -0.74 19.05 -22.95
CA VAL A 197 -0.07 17.99 -22.21
C VAL A 197 -1.09 16.93 -21.84
N GLU A 198 -0.63 15.69 -21.72
CA GLU A 198 -1.44 14.58 -21.25
C GLU A 198 -0.84 14.03 -19.96
N HIS A 199 -1.62 14.06 -18.89
CA HIS A 199 -1.23 13.50 -17.60
C HIS A 199 -1.79 12.10 -17.44
N SER A 200 -0.96 11.13 -17.05
CA SER A 200 -1.34 9.71 -16.92
C SER A 200 -2.55 9.44 -16.02
N HIS A 201 -2.82 10.33 -15.06
CA HIS A 201 -3.97 10.22 -14.15
C HIS A 201 -5.12 11.20 -14.41
N PHE A 202 -4.84 12.38 -14.98
CA PHE A 202 -5.83 13.47 -15.10
C PHE A 202 -6.27 13.72 -16.55
N GLY A 203 -5.67 13.02 -17.51
CA GLY A 203 -6.00 13.16 -18.92
C GLY A 203 -5.41 14.43 -19.55
N PRO A 204 -5.98 14.89 -20.68
CA PRO A 204 -5.48 16.03 -21.43
C PRO A 204 -5.72 17.36 -20.70
N GLY A 205 -4.73 18.24 -20.79
CA GLY A 205 -4.78 19.59 -20.25
C GLY A 205 -3.87 20.57 -20.98
N ILE A 206 -3.96 21.84 -20.60
CA ILE A 206 -3.16 22.94 -21.15
C ILE A 206 -2.39 23.58 -20.01
N ILE A 207 -1.10 23.82 -20.20
CA ILE A 207 -0.29 24.56 -19.22
C ILE A 207 -0.71 26.04 -19.28
N THR A 208 -1.25 26.57 -18.19
CA THR A 208 -1.73 27.95 -18.10
C THR A 208 -0.75 28.90 -17.41
N ALA A 209 0.12 28.38 -16.54
CA ALA A 209 1.18 29.17 -15.92
C ALA A 209 2.41 28.32 -15.60
N ILE A 210 3.58 28.93 -15.66
CA ILE A 210 4.86 28.36 -15.25
C ILE A 210 5.51 29.37 -14.31
N GLU A 211 5.67 29.01 -13.05
CA GLU A 211 6.26 29.88 -12.01
C GLU A 211 7.51 29.22 -11.44
N GLN A 212 8.59 29.97 -11.28
CA GLN A 212 9.79 29.47 -10.59
C GLN A 212 9.59 29.61 -9.08
N ASN A 213 9.74 28.49 -8.36
CA ASN A 213 9.65 28.45 -6.91
C ASN A 213 10.92 27.80 -6.32
N GLY A 214 11.91 28.64 -6.01
CA GLY A 214 13.20 28.18 -5.52
C GLY A 214 14.03 27.50 -6.62
N GLU A 215 14.47 26.26 -6.36
CA GLU A 215 15.24 25.44 -7.32
C GLU A 215 14.34 24.63 -8.29
N ASP A 216 13.00 24.71 -8.14
CA ASP A 216 12.06 23.93 -8.95
C ASP A 216 11.01 24.82 -9.62
N THR A 217 10.37 24.29 -10.66
CA THR A 217 9.39 25.01 -11.48
C THR A 217 7.98 24.48 -11.20
N MET A 218 7.03 25.35 -10.90
CA MET A 218 5.61 25.00 -10.75
C MET A 218 4.88 25.15 -12.09
N LEU A 219 4.27 24.07 -12.55
CA LEU A 219 3.38 24.02 -13.71
C LEU A 219 1.93 24.06 -13.26
N THR A 220 1.19 25.08 -13.67
CA THR A 220 -0.27 25.11 -13.54
C THR A 220 -0.90 24.59 -14.82
N ILE A 221 -1.73 23.56 -14.70
CA ILE A 221 -2.37 22.87 -15.82
C ILE A 221 -3.88 22.95 -15.65
N GLN A 222 -4.56 23.43 -16.68
CA GLN A 222 -6.01 23.38 -16.79
C GLN A 222 -6.41 22.13 -17.59
N PHE A 223 -7.04 21.17 -16.93
CA PHE A 223 -7.52 19.95 -17.56
C PHE A 223 -8.88 20.17 -18.24
N GLU A 224 -9.18 19.42 -19.30
CA GLU A 224 -10.43 19.57 -20.07
C GLU A 224 -11.69 19.25 -19.25
N LEU A 225 -11.54 18.53 -18.12
CA LEU A 225 -12.59 18.30 -17.13
C LEU A 225 -12.91 19.54 -16.25
N GLY A 226 -12.31 20.70 -16.54
CA GLY A 226 -12.57 21.97 -15.86
C GLY A 226 -11.78 22.19 -14.56
N GLU A 227 -10.95 21.22 -14.16
CA GLU A 227 -10.09 21.33 -12.99
C GLU A 227 -8.76 22.00 -13.35
N THR A 228 -8.35 23.00 -12.58
CA THR A 228 -7.00 23.57 -12.65
C THR A 228 -6.17 23.02 -11.49
N LYS A 229 -5.00 22.46 -11.76
CA LYS A 229 -4.08 21.97 -10.72
C LYS A 229 -2.67 22.47 -10.97
N THR A 230 -1.98 22.77 -9.89
CA THR A 230 -0.57 23.18 -9.92
C THR A 230 0.31 22.06 -9.40
N PHE A 231 1.37 21.77 -10.14
CA PHE A 231 2.30 20.69 -9.85
C PHE A 231 3.74 21.20 -9.88
N LEU A 232 4.62 20.58 -9.10
CA LEU A 232 6.06 20.76 -9.26
C LEU A 232 6.54 19.96 -10.48
N HIS A 233 7.29 20.61 -11.36
CA HIS A 233 7.82 20.06 -12.61
C HIS A 233 8.59 18.76 -12.35
N SER A 234 9.44 18.73 -11.32
CA SER A 234 10.16 17.54 -10.88
C SER A 234 9.26 16.33 -10.58
N LEU A 235 8.05 16.56 -10.04
CA LEU A 235 7.11 15.50 -9.64
C LEU A 235 6.22 15.01 -10.79
N VAL A 236 6.08 15.81 -11.85
CA VAL A 236 5.22 15.48 -13.00
C VAL A 236 5.98 15.17 -14.29
N ALA A 237 7.28 15.41 -14.37
CA ALA A 237 8.08 15.14 -15.57
C ALA A 237 7.96 13.68 -16.07
N GLY A 238 7.87 12.70 -15.17
CA GLY A 238 7.67 11.29 -15.52
C GLY A 238 6.20 10.88 -15.77
N LYS A 239 5.24 11.81 -15.62
CA LYS A 239 3.79 11.55 -15.69
C LYS A 239 3.06 12.45 -16.69
N LEU A 240 3.79 13.36 -17.33
CA LEU A 240 3.29 14.38 -18.21
C LEU A 240 3.98 14.25 -19.58
N SER A 241 3.22 13.95 -20.62
CA SER A 241 3.74 13.90 -21.99
C SER A 241 3.25 15.10 -22.80
N PRO A 242 4.13 15.82 -23.52
CA PRO A 242 3.72 16.88 -24.43
C PRO A 242 2.90 16.30 -25.60
N ARG A 243 1.91 17.06 -26.07
CA ARG A 243 1.08 16.75 -27.25
C ARG A 243 1.08 17.89 -28.26
#